data_AF-A0A3M1B5R5-F1
#
_entry.id   AF-A0A3M1B5R5-F1
#
_cell.length_a   1.000
_cell.length_b   1.000
_cell.length_c   1.000
_cell.angle_alpha   90.00
_cell.angle_beta   90.00
_cell.angle_gamma   90.00
#
_symmetry.space_group_name_H-M   'P 1'
#
loop_
_entity.id
_entity.type
_entity.pdbx_description
1 polymer ?
#
loop_
_entity_poly.entity_id
_entity_poly.type
_entity_poly.pdbx_seq_one_letter_code
_entity_poly.pdbx_strand_id
1 'polypeptide(L)'
;MKLTYQTLRPLLIPLALCLGLCFPIVASAANTFLDTTLVCNNLVQVSLDQNCEALIEPDDILEGYNGNWNDVVVDITDTIGTIIDNPVTGQWVGEQLIVVVTHVPSGNFCTGHILVEDKLPPVLQCQNFEIPCYQELENQLYPTAVDNCDPNPTVNLVDFLVDNSDPCGPITI
;
A
#
# COMPACT_ATOMS: atom_id res chain seq x y z
N MET A 1 -39.90 55.74 -68.37
CA MET A 1 -41.36 55.83 -68.12
C MET A 1 -41.56 56.16 -66.64
N LYS A 2 -42.14 57.35 -66.39
CA LYS A 2 -42.50 58.01 -65.11
C LYS A 2 -41.41 58.27 -64.05
N LEU A 3 -41.22 59.58 -63.85
CA LEU A 3 -40.53 60.30 -62.78
C LEU A 3 -41.22 60.11 -61.42
N THR A 4 -40.46 60.18 -60.31
CA THR A 4 -40.68 61.20 -59.26
C THR A 4 -39.54 61.26 -58.24
N TYR A 5 -39.25 62.48 -57.83
CA TYR A 5 -38.18 62.98 -56.96
C TYR A 5 -38.86 63.62 -55.75
N GLN A 6 -38.53 63.25 -54.51
CA GLN A 6 -38.89 64.01 -53.29
C GLN A 6 -37.83 63.76 -52.20
N THR A 7 -36.87 64.68 -52.04
CA THR A 7 -36.72 65.70 -50.96
C THR A 7 -35.82 65.32 -49.76
N LEU A 8 -34.59 65.83 -49.82
CA LEU A 8 -33.70 66.41 -48.77
C LEU A 8 -34.11 66.38 -47.27
N ARG A 9 -33.20 65.94 -46.37
CA ARG A 9 -32.33 66.81 -45.52
C ARG A 9 -31.42 66.00 -44.56
N PRO A 10 -30.22 66.53 -44.22
CA PRO A 10 -29.24 65.89 -43.33
C PRO A 10 -29.45 66.31 -41.86
N LEU A 11 -29.14 65.43 -40.89
CA LEU A 11 -28.98 65.82 -39.48
C LEU A 11 -28.07 64.84 -38.72
N LEU A 12 -27.23 65.40 -37.87
CA LEU A 12 -26.17 64.74 -37.11
C LEU A 12 -26.67 63.79 -35.98
N ILE A 13 -25.94 62.68 -35.84
CA ILE A 13 -25.54 61.86 -34.67
C ILE A 13 -26.25 62.12 -33.31
N PRO A 14 -26.74 61.06 -32.61
CA PRO A 14 -26.04 60.64 -31.39
C PRO A 14 -25.82 59.12 -31.27
N LEU A 15 -24.61 58.82 -30.79
CA LEU A 15 -24.15 57.67 -30.02
C LEU A 15 -25.27 56.86 -29.30
N ALA A 16 -25.59 55.63 -29.75
CA ALA A 16 -26.02 54.52 -28.88
C ALA A 16 -26.13 53.17 -29.64
N LEU A 17 -25.23 52.25 -29.27
CA LEU A 17 -25.58 50.87 -28.88
C LEU A 17 -26.27 49.96 -29.92
N CYS A 18 -25.49 49.21 -30.71
CA CYS A 18 -25.77 47.78 -30.88
C CYS A 18 -24.47 47.05 -31.21
N LEU A 19 -23.89 46.51 -30.14
CA LEU A 19 -22.70 45.68 -30.07
C LEU A 19 -22.75 44.57 -31.14
N GLY A 20 -21.71 44.51 -31.96
CA GLY A 20 -21.43 43.34 -32.77
C GLY A 20 -21.08 42.15 -31.88
N LEU A 21 -21.84 41.06 -31.99
CA LEU A 21 -21.44 39.73 -31.52
C LEU A 21 -22.09 38.68 -32.44
N CYS A 22 -21.49 38.47 -33.60
CA CYS A 22 -21.61 37.21 -34.31
C CYS A 22 -20.19 36.68 -34.56
N PHE A 23 -19.46 36.46 -33.47
CA PHE A 23 -18.36 35.51 -33.46
C PHE A 23 -18.95 34.20 -32.94
N PRO A 24 -18.90 33.09 -33.69
CA PRO A 24 -19.13 31.79 -33.07
C PRO A 24 -18.12 31.67 -31.93
N ILE A 25 -18.63 31.52 -30.71
CA ILE A 25 -17.81 31.15 -29.57
C ILE A 25 -17.30 29.75 -29.89
N VAL A 26 -16.06 29.66 -30.38
CA VAL A 26 -15.33 28.41 -30.32
C VAL A 26 -15.06 28.22 -28.83
N ALA A 27 -15.89 27.40 -28.18
CA ALA A 27 -15.54 26.90 -26.87
C ALA A 27 -14.24 26.12 -27.05
N SER A 28 -13.11 26.72 -26.68
CA SER A 28 -11.89 25.97 -26.46
C SER A 28 -12.19 25.05 -25.27
N ALA A 29 -12.52 23.79 -25.56
CA ALA A 29 -12.28 22.75 -24.57
C ALA A 29 -10.79 22.88 -24.23
N ALA A 30 -10.48 23.37 -23.04
CA ALA A 30 -9.17 23.11 -22.48
C ALA A 30 -9.13 21.59 -22.35
N ASN A 31 -8.56 20.91 -23.35
CA ASN A 31 -8.04 19.57 -23.15
C ASN A 31 -6.93 19.77 -22.12
N THR A 32 -7.30 19.69 -20.83
CA THR A 32 -6.35 19.45 -19.77
C THR A 32 -5.80 18.07 -20.08
N PHE A 33 -4.72 18.04 -20.85
CA PHE A 33 -3.93 16.85 -21.07
C PHE A 33 -3.41 16.45 -19.69
N LEU A 34 -4.18 15.62 -18.99
CA LEU A 34 -3.79 15.01 -17.73
C LEU A 34 -2.82 13.89 -18.08
N ASP A 35 -1.65 14.28 -18.59
CA ASP A 35 -0.53 13.38 -18.77
C ASP A 35 0.11 13.19 -17.41
N THR A 36 -0.29 12.12 -16.77
CA THR A 36 0.29 11.66 -15.52
C THR A 36 0.99 10.36 -15.87
N THR A 37 2.26 10.46 -16.25
CA THR A 37 3.10 9.30 -16.45
C THR A 37 3.28 8.61 -15.09
N LEU A 38 2.82 7.37 -14.99
CA LEU A 38 3.06 6.53 -13.82
C LEU A 38 4.13 5.49 -14.15
N VAL A 39 5.07 5.32 -13.23
CA VAL A 39 6.07 4.25 -13.27
C VAL A 39 5.99 3.53 -11.93
N CYS A 40 5.98 2.21 -11.97
CA CYS A 40 5.90 1.35 -10.80
C CYS A 40 7.22 0.60 -10.66
N ASN A 41 7.68 0.40 -9.42
CA ASN A 41 8.79 -0.47 -9.10
C ASN A 41 8.50 -1.89 -9.62
N ASN A 42 9.52 -2.57 -10.14
CA ASN A 42 9.36 -3.93 -10.69
C ASN A 42 8.91 -4.95 -9.63
N LEU A 43 9.57 -4.95 -8.47
CA LEU A 43 9.32 -5.84 -7.34
C LEU A 43 9.69 -5.14 -6.02
N VAL A 44 8.75 -5.07 -5.10
CA VAL A 44 8.94 -4.50 -3.76
C VAL A 44 8.83 -5.61 -2.73
N GLN A 45 9.76 -5.65 -1.78
CA GLN A 45 9.72 -6.59 -0.66
C GLN A 45 8.95 -5.95 0.50
N VAL A 46 7.81 -6.52 0.86
CA VAL A 46 6.92 -6.00 1.91
C VAL A 46 7.04 -6.90 3.13
N SER A 47 7.46 -6.33 4.25
CA SER A 47 7.58 -7.04 5.53
C SER A 47 6.34 -6.78 6.39
N LEU A 48 5.73 -7.86 6.89
CA LEU A 48 4.54 -7.77 7.74
C LEU A 48 4.87 -7.23 9.14
N ASP A 49 3.89 -6.56 9.75
CA ASP A 49 3.99 -6.00 11.10
C ASP A 49 3.67 -7.04 12.21
N GLN A 50 3.66 -6.60 13.48
CA GLN A 50 3.34 -7.46 14.63
C GLN A 50 1.92 -8.05 14.63
N ASN A 51 1.01 -7.55 13.79
CA ASN A 51 -0.33 -8.09 13.60
C ASN A 51 -0.39 -9.07 12.42
N CYS A 52 0.76 -9.32 11.77
CA CYS A 52 0.87 -10.11 10.55
C CYS A 52 0.14 -9.47 9.35
N GLU A 53 0.19 -8.14 9.27
CA GLU A 53 -0.44 -7.35 8.22
C GLU A 53 0.54 -6.31 7.64
N ALA A 54 0.30 -5.90 6.40
CA ALA A 54 0.96 -4.75 5.80
C ALA A 54 -0.02 -3.97 4.92
N LEU A 55 -0.17 -2.68 5.19
CA LEU A 55 -0.91 -1.77 4.32
C LEU A 55 -0.03 -1.41 3.13
N ILE A 56 -0.52 -1.64 1.92
CA ILE A 56 0.16 -1.26 0.69
C ILE A 56 -0.35 0.11 0.25
N GLU A 57 0.51 1.12 0.33
CA GLU A 57 0.22 2.48 -0.11
C GLU A 57 0.71 2.70 -1.55
N PRO A 58 0.15 3.69 -2.29
CA PRO A 58 0.63 4.00 -3.63
C PRO A 58 2.12 4.32 -3.69
N ASP A 59 2.67 4.97 -2.66
CA ASP A 59 4.08 5.36 -2.60
C ASP A 59 5.03 4.15 -2.49
N ASP A 60 4.57 3.05 -1.89
CA ASP A 60 5.37 1.82 -1.82
C ASP A 60 5.65 1.24 -3.22
N ILE A 61 4.73 1.49 -4.16
CA ILE A 61 4.74 0.87 -5.48
C ILE A 61 5.27 1.83 -6.55
N LEU A 62 4.96 3.12 -6.48
CA LEU A 62 5.35 4.10 -7.50
C LEU A 62 6.85 4.44 -7.43
N GLU A 63 7.50 4.62 -8.59
CA GLU A 63 8.88 5.13 -8.69
C GLU A 63 8.95 6.66 -8.57
N GLY A 64 8.19 7.20 -7.61
CA GLY A 64 8.02 8.63 -7.40
C GLY A 64 6.75 9.18 -8.05
N TYR A 65 6.00 9.92 -7.24
CA TYR A 65 4.78 10.59 -7.65
C TYR A 65 4.66 11.94 -6.94
N ASN A 66 4.44 12.99 -7.73
CA ASN A 66 4.34 14.37 -7.23
C ASN A 66 2.93 14.95 -7.40
N GLY A 67 1.95 14.09 -7.75
CA GLY A 67 0.56 14.48 -7.87
C GLY A 67 -0.16 14.45 -6.53
N ASN A 68 -1.48 14.54 -6.59
CA ASN A 68 -2.33 14.40 -5.40
C ASN A 68 -2.53 12.92 -5.08
N TRP A 69 -2.22 12.53 -3.84
CA TRP A 69 -2.36 11.14 -3.38
C TRP A 69 -3.81 10.64 -3.33
N ASN A 70 -4.79 11.55 -3.31
CA ASN A 70 -6.20 11.17 -3.40
C ASN A 70 -6.66 10.83 -4.84
N ASP A 71 -5.82 11.11 -5.83
CA ASP A 71 -6.12 10.85 -7.24
C ASP A 71 -5.57 9.48 -7.69
N VAL A 72 -4.92 8.74 -6.80
CA VAL A 72 -4.39 7.40 -7.07
C VAL A 72 -5.05 6.35 -6.19
N VAL A 73 -5.28 5.17 -6.75
CA VAL A 73 -5.85 4.02 -6.06
C VAL A 73 -4.99 2.78 -6.30
N VAL A 74 -4.99 1.88 -5.33
CA VAL A 74 -4.22 0.63 -5.33
C VAL A 74 -5.19 -0.54 -5.40
N ASP A 75 -4.99 -1.41 -6.39
CA ASP A 75 -5.67 -2.69 -6.50
C ASP A 75 -4.64 -3.81 -6.44
N ILE A 76 -4.92 -4.86 -5.66
CA ILE A 76 -4.01 -6.00 -5.43
C ILE A 76 -4.70 -7.27 -5.90
N THR A 77 -3.97 -8.10 -6.65
CA THR A 77 -4.43 -9.44 -7.04
C THR A 77 -3.33 -10.49 -6.90
N ASP A 78 -3.73 -11.75 -6.77
CA ASP A 78 -2.81 -12.88 -6.99
C ASP A 78 -2.48 -13.06 -8.48
N THR A 79 -1.69 -14.09 -8.80
CA THR A 79 -1.27 -14.42 -10.17
C THR A 79 -2.38 -14.97 -11.06
N ILE A 80 -3.52 -15.38 -10.48
CA ILE A 80 -4.69 -15.90 -11.22
C ILE A 80 -5.82 -14.86 -11.30
N GLY A 81 -5.63 -13.66 -10.74
CA GLY A 81 -6.56 -12.53 -10.80
C GLY A 81 -7.57 -12.47 -9.66
N THR A 82 -7.40 -13.23 -8.58
CA THR A 82 -8.20 -13.09 -7.37
C THR A 82 -7.88 -11.78 -6.70
N ILE A 83 -8.90 -10.99 -6.36
CA ILE A 83 -8.73 -9.73 -5.63
C ILE A 83 -8.29 -10.04 -4.20
N ILE A 84 -7.29 -9.29 -3.73
CA ILE A 84 -6.75 -9.39 -2.38
C ILE A 84 -7.07 -8.11 -1.62
N ASP A 85 -7.49 -8.28 -0.36
CA ASP A 85 -7.75 -7.17 0.54
C ASP A 85 -6.46 -6.40 0.88
N ASN A 86 -6.61 -5.11 1.18
CA ASN A 86 -5.53 -4.25 1.65
C ASN A 86 -5.94 -3.69 3.03
N PRO A 87 -5.24 -4.03 4.13
CA PRO A 87 -3.88 -4.59 4.20
C PRO A 87 -3.76 -6.06 3.74
N VAL A 88 -2.60 -6.40 3.17
CA VAL A 88 -2.23 -7.79 2.89
C VAL A 88 -1.87 -8.49 4.20
N THR A 89 -2.22 -9.77 4.32
CA THR A 89 -2.02 -10.54 5.56
C THR A 89 -1.05 -11.70 5.39
N GLY A 90 -0.67 -12.32 6.51
CA GLY A 90 0.20 -13.51 6.59
C GLY A 90 -0.11 -14.67 5.66
N GLN A 91 -1.35 -14.80 5.21
CA GLN A 91 -1.75 -15.86 4.29
C GLN A 91 -1.01 -15.81 2.93
N TRP A 92 -0.41 -14.67 2.60
CA TRP A 92 0.31 -14.44 1.34
C TRP A 92 1.84 -14.49 1.50
N VAL A 93 2.38 -14.83 2.68
CA VAL A 93 3.83 -14.90 2.90
C VAL A 93 4.49 -15.87 1.91
N GLY A 94 5.54 -15.40 1.25
CA GLY A 94 6.28 -16.13 0.22
C GLY A 94 5.68 -16.03 -1.18
N GLU A 95 4.48 -15.45 -1.32
CA GLU A 95 3.83 -15.25 -2.61
C GLU A 95 4.17 -13.90 -3.23
N GLN A 96 4.22 -13.87 -4.56
CA GLN A 96 4.33 -12.64 -5.32
C GLN A 96 2.95 -12.18 -5.80
N LEU A 97 2.51 -11.02 -5.32
CA LEU A 97 1.23 -10.41 -5.70
C LEU A 97 1.43 -9.35 -6.77
N ILE A 98 0.41 -9.13 -7.58
CA ILE A 98 0.36 -8.09 -8.61
C ILE A 98 -0.32 -6.86 -8.01
N VAL A 99 0.30 -5.69 -8.15
CA VAL A 99 -0.27 -4.43 -7.69
C VAL A 99 -0.43 -3.48 -8.87
N VAL A 100 -1.64 -2.96 -9.04
CA VAL A 100 -1.97 -1.96 -10.04
C VAL A 100 -2.24 -0.64 -9.32
N VAL A 101 -1.50 0.39 -9.72
CA VAL A 101 -1.75 1.76 -9.25
C VAL A 101 -2.37 2.56 -10.38
N THR A 102 -3.57 3.07 -10.15
CA THR A 102 -4.35 3.80 -11.17
C THR A 102 -4.49 5.27 -10.76
N HIS A 103 -4.09 6.20 -11.63
CA HIS A 103 -4.39 7.62 -11.47
C HIS A 103 -5.77 7.92 -12.07
N VAL A 104 -6.77 8.04 -11.19
CA VAL A 104 -8.20 8.12 -11.48
C VAL A 104 -8.57 9.23 -12.47
N PRO A 105 -8.05 10.49 -12.35
CA PRO A 105 -8.41 11.56 -13.27
C PRO A 105 -7.96 11.31 -14.72
N SER A 106 -6.80 10.67 -14.91
CA SER A 106 -6.24 10.39 -16.24
C SER A 106 -6.64 9.03 -16.81
N GLY A 107 -6.98 8.07 -15.94
CA GLY A 107 -7.14 6.66 -16.29
C GLY A 107 -5.83 5.93 -16.60
N ASN A 108 -4.67 6.58 -16.48
CA ASN A 108 -3.38 5.93 -16.62
C ASN A 108 -3.09 5.04 -15.41
N PHE A 109 -2.37 3.95 -15.64
CA PHE A 109 -1.99 3.01 -14.60
C PHE A 109 -0.59 2.46 -14.84
N CYS A 110 0.05 1.99 -13.79
CA CYS A 110 1.22 1.14 -13.88
C CYS A 110 1.00 -0.14 -13.07
N THR A 111 1.80 -1.16 -13.38
CA THR A 111 1.74 -2.46 -12.72
C THR A 111 3.10 -2.77 -12.13
N GLY A 112 3.12 -3.07 -10.83
CA GLY A 112 4.27 -3.57 -10.09
C GLY A 112 3.96 -4.91 -9.44
N HIS A 113 4.94 -5.43 -8.71
CA HIS A 113 4.75 -6.64 -7.90
C HIS A 113 5.24 -6.42 -6.48
N ILE A 114 4.65 -7.15 -5.54
CA ILE A 114 5.14 -7.23 -4.16
C ILE A 114 5.46 -8.69 -3.81
N LEU A 115 6.53 -8.90 -3.06
CA LEU A 115 6.82 -10.16 -2.37
C LEU A 115 6.51 -9.97 -0.90
N VAL A 116 5.54 -10.71 -0.37
CA VAL A 116 5.13 -10.63 1.03
C VAL A 116 6.06 -11.49 1.88
N GLU A 117 6.63 -10.91 2.92
CA GLU A 117 7.61 -11.55 3.78
C GLU A 117 7.24 -11.38 5.25
N ASP A 118 7.38 -12.46 6.01
CA ASP A 118 7.48 -12.37 7.46
C ASP A 118 8.96 -12.33 7.85
N LYS A 119 9.34 -11.30 8.60
CA LYS A 119 10.71 -11.06 9.07
C LYS A 119 10.80 -10.92 10.59
N LEU A 120 9.67 -10.99 11.29
CA LEU A 120 9.68 -10.96 12.75
C LEU A 120 10.00 -12.37 13.25
N PRO A 121 11.00 -12.56 14.12
CA PRO A 121 11.29 -13.87 14.67
C PRO A 121 10.26 -14.25 15.74
N PRO A 122 9.95 -15.55 15.91
CA PRO A 122 9.15 -16.02 17.03
C PRO A 122 9.77 -15.64 18.38
N VAL A 123 8.93 -15.35 19.36
CA VAL A 123 9.34 -15.04 20.73
C VAL A 123 9.18 -16.26 21.63
N LEU A 124 10.27 -16.63 22.32
CA LEU A 124 10.24 -17.71 23.32
C LEU A 124 9.59 -17.23 24.62
N GLN A 125 8.61 -18.00 25.09
CA GLN A 125 8.02 -17.87 26.41
C GLN A 125 8.74 -18.81 27.38
N CYS A 126 9.68 -18.24 28.12
CA CYS A 126 10.47 -18.98 29.10
C CYS A 126 9.85 -18.86 30.49
N GLN A 127 9.88 -19.95 31.26
CA GLN A 127 9.53 -19.97 32.67
C GLN A 127 10.63 -20.72 33.45
N ASN A 128 10.86 -20.30 34.69
CA ASN A 128 11.76 -21.01 35.58
C ASN A 128 11.02 -22.20 36.20
N PHE A 129 11.68 -23.34 36.27
CA PHE A 129 11.16 -24.53 36.92
C PHE A 129 12.17 -25.03 37.96
N GLU A 130 11.69 -25.40 39.13
CA GLU A 130 12.44 -26.18 40.10
C GLU A 130 11.96 -27.62 40.03
N ILE A 131 12.91 -28.56 39.94
CA ILE A 131 12.60 -29.99 39.96
C ILE A 131 13.40 -30.71 41.05
N PRO A 132 12.82 -31.74 41.68
CA PRO A 132 13.56 -32.60 42.60
C PRO A 132 14.68 -33.36 41.88
N CYS A 133 15.79 -33.60 42.57
CA CYS A 133 16.98 -34.27 42.03
C CYS A 133 16.74 -35.71 41.49
N TYR A 134 15.59 -36.32 41.82
CA TYR A 134 15.22 -37.67 41.40
C TYR A 134 14.20 -37.71 40.25
N GLN A 135 13.82 -36.55 39.70
CA GLN A 135 12.97 -36.48 38.51
C GLN A 135 13.80 -36.30 37.25
N GLU A 136 13.46 -37.05 36.21
CA GLU A 136 14.06 -36.90 34.88
C GLU A 136 13.57 -35.62 34.21
N LEU A 137 14.48 -34.92 33.54
CA LEU A 137 14.22 -33.65 32.84
C LEU A 137 13.27 -33.81 31.66
N GLU A 138 13.16 -35.03 31.12
CA GLU A 138 12.38 -35.34 29.91
C GLU A 138 10.86 -35.11 30.08
N ASN A 139 10.38 -34.96 31.31
CA ASN A 139 8.99 -34.60 31.62
C ASN A 139 8.75 -33.10 31.84
N GLN A 140 9.76 -32.24 31.63
CA GLN A 140 9.60 -30.79 31.79
C GLN A 140 8.93 -30.13 30.57
N LEU A 141 8.26 -29.01 30.85
CA LEU A 141 7.75 -28.10 29.82
C LEU A 141 8.94 -27.42 29.12
N TYR A 142 9.11 -27.71 27.83
CA TYR A 142 9.95 -26.91 26.95
C TYR A 142 9.38 -25.49 26.81
N PRO A 143 10.22 -24.47 26.56
CA PRO A 143 9.72 -23.13 26.25
C PRO A 143 8.82 -23.22 25.02
N THR A 144 7.70 -22.50 25.06
CA THR A 144 6.80 -22.37 23.91
C THR A 144 7.24 -21.17 23.08
N ALA A 145 7.25 -21.31 21.76
CA ALA A 145 7.42 -20.18 20.86
C ALA A 145 6.05 -19.62 20.46
N VAL A 146 5.95 -18.31 20.39
CA VAL A 146 4.77 -17.60 19.87
C VAL A 146 5.22 -16.67 18.77
N ASP A 147 4.48 -16.67 17.68
CA ASP A 147 4.74 -15.84 16.52
C ASP A 147 3.45 -15.18 16.05
N ASN A 148 3.55 -14.03 15.38
CA ASN A 148 2.41 -13.30 14.84
C ASN A 148 1.87 -13.92 13.55
N CYS A 149 2.72 -14.51 12.72
CA CYS A 149 2.39 -15.06 11.42
C CYS A 149 2.41 -16.60 11.36
N ASP A 150 3.13 -17.26 12.28
CA ASP A 150 3.17 -18.71 12.40
C ASP A 150 2.39 -19.20 13.65
N PRO A 151 1.24 -19.88 13.48
CA PRO A 151 0.50 -20.41 14.61
C PRO A 151 1.18 -21.62 15.30
N ASN A 152 2.18 -22.25 14.65
CA ASN A 152 2.90 -23.39 15.20
C ASN A 152 4.42 -23.26 14.97
N PRO A 153 5.09 -22.28 15.61
CA PRO A 153 6.52 -22.08 15.41
C PRO A 153 7.31 -23.31 15.86
N THR A 154 8.27 -23.71 15.02
CA THR A 154 9.10 -24.89 15.32
C THR A 154 10.17 -24.55 16.35
N VAL A 155 10.19 -25.29 17.46
CA VAL A 155 11.21 -25.16 18.51
C VAL A 155 12.15 -26.37 18.47
N ASN A 156 13.45 -26.10 18.35
CA ASN A 156 14.49 -27.13 18.38
C ASN A 156 15.45 -26.87 19.54
N LEU A 157 15.68 -27.88 20.37
CA LEU A 157 16.72 -27.82 21.41
C LEU A 157 18.10 -27.93 20.75
N VAL A 158 18.89 -26.86 20.83
CA VAL A 158 20.23 -26.82 20.23
C VAL A 158 21.34 -27.15 21.23
N ASP A 159 21.12 -26.86 22.51
CA ASP A 159 22.09 -27.08 23.57
C ASP A 159 21.40 -27.23 24.94
N PHE A 160 22.06 -27.96 25.85
CA PHE A 160 21.66 -28.11 27.23
C PHE A 160 22.90 -28.20 28.13
N LEU A 161 22.96 -27.33 29.14
CA LEU A 161 24.07 -27.26 30.08
C LEU A 161 23.60 -27.66 31.48
N VAL A 162 24.25 -28.67 32.05
CA VAL A 162 24.10 -29.03 33.46
C VAL A 162 25.29 -28.49 34.23
N ASP A 163 25.05 -27.56 35.16
CA ASP A 163 26.07 -27.14 36.12
C ASP A 163 26.08 -28.08 37.33
N ASN A 164 26.97 -29.06 37.32
CA ASN A 164 27.22 -29.98 38.42
C ASN A 164 28.30 -29.48 39.39
N SER A 165 28.60 -28.18 39.41
CA SER A 165 29.61 -27.64 40.33
C SER A 165 29.23 -27.78 41.81
N ASP A 166 27.96 -28.08 42.12
CA ASP A 166 27.55 -28.55 43.44
C ASP A 166 26.54 -29.73 43.37
N PRO A 167 27.03 -30.97 43.37
CA PRO A 167 26.15 -32.13 43.22
C PRO A 167 25.53 -32.64 44.54
N CYS A 168 25.87 -32.10 45.72
CA CYS A 168 25.43 -32.64 47.02
C CYS A 168 25.58 -31.68 48.24
N GLY A 169 25.85 -30.39 48.07
CA GLY A 169 26.04 -29.45 49.17
C GLY A 169 24.73 -29.06 49.88
N PRO A 170 24.66 -29.09 51.23
CA PRO A 170 23.53 -28.48 51.93
C PRO A 170 23.56 -26.97 51.70
N ILE A 171 22.48 -26.42 51.16
CA ILE A 171 22.27 -24.98 51.08
C ILE A 171 22.11 -24.45 52.52
N THR A 172 23.17 -23.88 53.08
CA THR A 172 23.08 -23.02 54.25
C THR A 172 22.66 -21.62 53.77
N ILE A 173 21.43 -21.27 54.10
CA ILE A 173 20.85 -19.92 54.06
C ILE A 173 21.68 -18.93 54.87
#